data_AF-A0A3M1THU6-F1
#
_entry.id   AF-A0A3M1THU6-F1
#
_cell.length_a   1.000
_cell.length_b   1.000
_cell.length_c   1.000
_cell.angle_alpha   90.00
_cell.angle_beta   90.00
_cell.angle_gamma   90.00
#
_symmetry.space_group_name_H-M   'P 1'
#
loop_
_entity.id
_entity.type
_entity.pdbx_description
1 polymer ?
#
loop_
_entity_poly.entity_id
_entity_poly.type
_entity_poly.pdbx_seq_one_letter_code
_entity_poly.pdbx_strand_id
1 'polypeptide(L)'
;MDLKPLFDKAFLMDEAINANEALDRARTRFRRAEGEKSFSYEVVVPEEPDAEWLEGTLLRKLVYHCESTRSALPECQGIFVSLFVGDRLYCVPAKDVVAFGCEALDVDVETLVARYGTGELKEAIRPATVLLPGAKEP
;
A
#
# COMPACT_ATOMS: atom_id res chain seq x y z
N MET A 1 -8.94 6.52 -17.05
CA MET A 1 -8.88 5.11 -16.64
C MET A 1 -10.08 4.80 -15.75
N ASP A 2 -10.65 3.59 -15.80
CA ASP A 2 -11.78 3.22 -14.93
C ASP A 2 -11.29 2.69 -13.58
N LEU A 3 -11.62 3.39 -12.49
CA LEU A 3 -11.29 3.00 -11.12
C LEU A 3 -12.45 2.31 -10.39
N LYS A 4 -13.62 2.18 -11.02
CA LYS A 4 -14.79 1.54 -10.40
C LYS A 4 -14.48 0.14 -9.83
N PRO A 5 -13.72 -0.74 -10.52
CA PRO A 5 -13.38 -2.05 -9.95
C PRO A 5 -12.63 -1.96 -8.62
N LEU A 6 -11.82 -0.91 -8.42
CA LEU A 6 -11.11 -0.66 -7.16
C LEU A 6 -12.05 -0.14 -6.08
N PHE A 7 -12.97 0.76 -6.43
CA PHE A 7 -13.95 1.30 -5.49
C PHE A 7 -14.93 0.23 -4.99
N ASP A 8 -15.28 -0.74 -5.84
CA ASP A 8 -16.12 -1.89 -5.47
C ASP A 8 -15.45 -2.81 -4.42
N LYS A 9 -14.14 -2.66 -4.18
CA LYS A 9 -13.40 -3.35 -3.10
C LYS A 9 -13.40 -2.58 -1.77
N ALA A 10 -14.02 -1.40 -1.72
CA ALA A 10 -14.05 -0.62 -0.49
C ALA A 10 -14.81 -1.34 0.62
N PHE A 11 -14.17 -1.50 1.78
CA PHE A 11 -14.82 -2.06 2.98
C PHE A 11 -15.57 -0.98 3.80
N LEU A 12 -15.32 0.30 3.47
CA LEU A 12 -16.05 1.44 4.00
C LEU A 12 -16.11 2.52 2.93
N MET A 13 -17.28 3.14 2.81
CA MET A 13 -17.54 4.30 1.97
C MET A 13 -18.24 5.37 2.79
N ASP A 14 -17.89 6.63 2.58
CA ASP A 14 -18.49 7.77 3.27
C ASP A 14 -18.40 9.06 2.43
N GLU A 15 -18.90 10.16 2.97
CA GLU A 15 -18.67 11.50 2.45
C GLU A 15 -17.32 12.04 2.94
N ALA A 16 -16.58 12.70 2.06
CA ALA A 16 -15.28 13.28 2.37
C ALA A 16 -15.35 14.36 3.46
N ILE A 17 -16.49 15.03 3.61
CA ILE A 17 -16.71 16.01 4.68
C ILE A 17 -16.64 15.38 6.08
N ASN A 18 -16.93 14.07 6.19
CA ASN A 18 -16.91 13.31 7.43
C ASN A 18 -15.63 12.49 7.60
N ALA A 19 -14.57 12.80 6.84
CA ALA A 19 -13.39 11.93 6.71
C ALA A 19 -12.77 11.52 8.05
N ASN A 20 -12.62 12.44 9.00
CA ASN A 20 -12.01 12.12 10.30
C ASN A 20 -12.75 11.00 11.02
N GLU A 21 -14.08 11.12 11.14
CA GLU A 21 -14.90 10.11 11.80
C GLU A 21 -14.98 8.81 10.99
N ALA A 22 -15.04 8.93 9.66
CA ALA A 22 -15.06 7.78 8.77
C ALA A 22 -13.76 6.96 8.85
N LEU A 23 -12.61 7.63 8.95
CA LEU A 23 -11.30 6.99 9.10
C LEU A 23 -11.14 6.33 10.47
N ASP A 24 -11.69 6.91 11.54
CA ASP A 24 -11.69 6.26 12.86
C ASP A 24 -12.57 5.00 12.87
N ARG A 25 -13.73 5.04 12.19
CA ARG A 25 -14.54 3.85 11.94
C ARG A 25 -13.78 2.83 11.09
N ALA A 26 -13.12 3.27 10.02
CA ALA A 26 -12.35 2.41 9.13
C ALA A 26 -11.23 1.69 9.87
N ARG A 27 -10.40 2.43 10.63
CA ARG A 27 -9.34 1.86 11.49
C ARG A 27 -9.90 0.84 12.46
N THR A 28 -11.03 1.14 13.11
CA THR A 28 -11.66 0.22 14.07
C THR A 28 -12.16 -1.07 13.40
N ARG A 29 -12.81 -0.96 12.22
CA ARG A 29 -13.26 -2.13 11.45
C ARG A 29 -12.08 -2.95 10.94
N PHE A 30 -11.08 -2.27 10.38
CA PHE A 30 -9.90 -2.91 9.81
C PHE A 30 -9.11 -3.67 10.88
N ARG A 31 -8.91 -3.08 12.07
CA ARG A 31 -8.23 -3.79 13.17
C ARG A 31 -8.92 -5.07 13.60
N ARG A 32 -10.24 -5.09 13.59
CA ARG A 32 -11.02 -6.29 13.95
C ARG A 32 -10.86 -7.41 12.92
N ALA A 33 -10.64 -7.07 11.66
CA ALA A 33 -10.48 -8.02 10.57
C ALA A 33 -9.02 -8.48 10.39
N GLU A 34 -8.06 -7.56 10.49
CA GLU A 34 -6.68 -7.75 10.04
C GLU A 34 -5.62 -7.71 11.17
N GLY A 35 -6.05 -7.44 12.42
CA GLY A 35 -5.19 -7.40 13.61
C GLY A 35 -4.90 -5.99 14.15
N GLU A 36 -4.05 -5.87 15.17
CA GLU A 36 -3.90 -4.61 15.92
C GLU A 36 -3.36 -3.42 15.10
N LYS A 37 -2.62 -3.67 14.02
CA LYS A 37 -2.08 -2.62 13.15
C LYS A 37 -3.14 -2.11 12.17
N SER A 38 -3.33 -0.79 12.12
CA SER A 38 -4.18 -0.15 11.12
C SER A 38 -3.60 1.20 10.70
N PHE A 39 -2.95 1.24 9.54
CA PHE A 39 -2.45 2.45 8.91
C PHE A 39 -3.35 2.81 7.73
N SER A 40 -3.70 4.10 7.65
CA SER A 40 -4.44 4.68 6.53
C SER A 40 -3.44 5.43 5.66
N TYR A 41 -3.34 5.06 4.40
CA TYR A 41 -2.60 5.82 3.39
C TYR A 41 -3.59 6.68 2.59
N GLU A 42 -3.55 7.99 2.78
CA GLU A 42 -4.53 8.92 2.22
C GLU A 42 -4.10 9.44 0.84
N VAL A 43 -5.01 9.38 -0.13
CA VAL A 43 -4.72 9.77 -1.52
C VAL A 43 -5.94 10.47 -2.12
N VAL A 44 -5.70 11.62 -2.75
CA VAL A 44 -6.71 12.30 -3.58
C VAL A 44 -6.64 11.74 -4.99
N VAL A 45 -7.79 11.30 -5.50
CA VAL A 45 -7.96 10.82 -6.86
C VAL A 45 -8.31 12.01 -7.75
N PRO A 46 -7.57 12.26 -8.84
CA PRO A 46 -7.91 13.31 -9.79
C PRO A 46 -9.22 13.00 -10.51
N GLU A 47 -9.85 14.01 -11.11
CA GLU A 47 -11.09 13.85 -11.87
C GLU A 47 -10.91 12.90 -13.07
N GLU A 48 -9.75 12.99 -13.72
CA GLU A 48 -9.36 12.12 -14.83
C GLU A 48 -8.11 11.31 -14.44
N PRO A 49 -8.25 10.19 -13.71
CA PRO A 49 -7.11 9.35 -13.36
C PRO A 49 -6.59 8.61 -14.59
N ASP A 50 -5.28 8.53 -14.71
CA ASP A 50 -4.56 7.82 -15.77
C ASP A 50 -3.49 6.87 -15.19
N ALA A 51 -2.78 6.19 -16.09
CA ALA A 51 -1.74 5.24 -15.72
C ALA A 51 -0.55 5.93 -15.02
N GLU A 52 -0.21 7.17 -15.39
CA GLU A 52 0.90 7.91 -14.79
C GLU A 52 0.61 8.26 -13.33
N TRP A 53 -0.61 8.71 -13.04
CA TRP A 53 -1.05 8.92 -11.67
C TRP A 53 -1.06 7.61 -10.88
N LEU A 54 -1.62 6.54 -11.46
CA LEU A 54 -1.69 5.23 -10.81
C LEU A 54 -0.30 4.73 -10.42
N GLU A 55 0.63 4.70 -11.37
CA GLU A 55 1.98 4.19 -11.15
C GLU A 55 2.82 5.15 -10.29
N GLY A 56 2.94 6.41 -10.72
CA GLY A 56 3.87 7.38 -10.17
C GLY A 56 3.42 8.01 -8.85
N THR A 57 2.11 8.15 -8.64
CA THR A 57 1.56 8.78 -7.43
C THR A 57 1.05 7.77 -6.43
N LEU A 58 0.20 6.83 -6.85
CA LEU A 58 -0.42 5.88 -5.94
C LEU A 58 0.52 4.70 -5.63
N LEU A 59 0.85 3.88 -6.62
CA LEU A 59 1.57 2.63 -6.41
C LEU A 59 2.99 2.87 -5.89
N ARG A 60 3.76 3.77 -6.50
CA ARG A 60 5.13 4.07 -6.05
C ARG A 60 5.20 4.39 -4.56
N LYS A 61 4.32 5.27 -4.08
CA LYS A 61 4.33 5.70 -2.68
C LYS A 61 3.76 4.63 -1.75
N LEU A 62 2.74 3.89 -2.20
CA LEU A 62 2.18 2.79 -1.44
C LEU A 62 3.20 1.67 -1.23
N VAL A 63 3.94 1.27 -2.27
CA VAL A 63 5.01 0.26 -2.18
C VAL A 63 6.09 0.69 -1.21
N TYR A 64 6.56 1.94 -1.33
CA TYR A 64 7.53 2.50 -0.38
C TYR A 64 7.01 2.47 1.07
N HIS A 65 5.75 2.85 1.29
CA HIS A 65 5.14 2.84 2.62
C HIS A 65 5.02 1.42 3.19
N CYS A 66 4.62 0.45 2.37
CA CYS A 66 4.51 -0.96 2.74
C CYS A 66 5.86 -1.53 3.17
N GLU A 67 6.92 -1.32 2.39
CA GLU A 67 8.28 -1.78 2.72
C GLU A 67 8.81 -1.12 4.01
N SER A 68 8.71 0.21 4.12
CA SER A 68 9.21 0.97 5.28
C SER A 68 8.49 0.64 6.59
N THR A 69 7.26 0.13 6.53
CA THR A 69 6.48 -0.31 7.70
C THR A 69 6.56 -1.83 7.96
N ARG A 70 7.36 -2.55 7.16
CA ARG A 70 7.50 -4.02 7.19
C ARG A 70 6.18 -4.75 6.91
N SER A 71 5.33 -4.15 6.10
CA SER A 71 4.07 -4.72 5.61
C SER A 71 4.26 -5.11 4.15
N ALA A 72 5.00 -6.20 3.91
CA ALA A 72 5.43 -6.61 2.57
C ALA A 72 4.27 -6.81 1.60
N LEU A 73 4.51 -6.53 0.32
CA LEU A 73 3.59 -6.89 -0.77
C LEU A 73 3.57 -8.43 -0.96
N PRO A 74 2.47 -9.00 -1.47
CA PRO A 74 1.22 -8.34 -1.86
C PRO A 74 0.26 -8.06 -0.70
N GLU A 75 0.48 -8.66 0.47
CA GLU A 75 -0.51 -8.65 1.56
C GLU A 75 -0.68 -7.28 2.21
N CYS A 76 0.38 -6.46 2.25
CA CYS A 76 0.36 -5.10 2.81
C CYS A 76 -0.31 -5.05 4.20
N GLN A 77 0.02 -6.03 5.05
CA GLN A 77 -0.72 -6.30 6.28
C GLN A 77 -0.87 -5.06 7.16
N GLY A 78 -2.11 -4.79 7.61
CA GLY A 78 -2.41 -3.66 8.47
C GLY A 78 -2.48 -2.30 7.76
N ILE A 79 -2.44 -2.26 6.42
CA ILE A 79 -2.54 -1.03 5.63
C ILE A 79 -3.81 -1.05 4.78
N PHE A 80 -4.54 0.06 4.80
CA PHE A 80 -5.58 0.37 3.83
C PHE A 80 -5.34 1.76 3.21
N VAL A 81 -5.88 1.96 2.01
CA VAL A 81 -5.81 3.23 1.29
C VAL A 81 -7.14 3.94 1.40
N SER A 82 -7.08 5.22 1.71
CA SER A 82 -8.21 6.14 1.83
C SER A 82 -8.23 7.02 0.59
N LEU A 83 -9.07 6.64 -0.38
CA LEU A 83 -9.20 7.30 -1.68
C LEU A 83 -10.28 8.38 -1.60
N PHE A 84 -9.87 9.64 -1.74
CA PHE A 84 -10.77 10.78 -1.82
C PHE A 84 -11.11 11.06 -3.29
N VAL A 85 -12.38 10.89 -3.66
CA VAL A 85 -12.89 11.02 -5.03
C VAL A 85 -14.03 12.02 -5.02
N GLY A 86 -13.76 13.27 -5.40
CA GLY A 86 -14.74 14.35 -5.28
C GLY A 86 -15.23 14.53 -3.84
N ASP A 87 -16.52 14.31 -3.60
CA ASP A 87 -17.17 14.39 -2.29
C ASP A 87 -17.22 13.06 -1.53
N ARG A 88 -16.59 11.99 -2.06
CA ARG A 88 -16.61 10.64 -1.48
C ARG A 88 -15.24 10.23 -0.95
N LEU A 89 -15.30 9.39 0.09
CA LEU A 89 -14.17 8.66 0.64
C LEU A 89 -14.41 7.16 0.49
N TYR A 90 -13.43 6.45 -0.08
CA TYR A 90 -13.40 4.99 -0.19
C TYR A 90 -12.21 4.45 0.59
N CYS A 91 -12.45 3.56 1.55
CA CYS A 91 -11.39 2.85 2.26
C CYS A 91 -11.24 1.46 1.66
N VAL A 92 -10.10 1.18 1.04
CA VAL A 92 -9.80 -0.07 0.31
C VAL A 92 -8.58 -0.74 0.92
N PRO A 93 -8.56 -2.07 1.16
CA PRO A 93 -7.35 -2.74 1.64
C PRO A 93 -6.19 -2.53 0.67
N ALA A 94 -4.97 -2.29 1.18
CA ALA A 94 -3.84 -1.98 0.32
C ALA A 94 -3.49 -3.12 -0.67
N LYS A 95 -3.70 -4.38 -0.27
CA LYS A 95 -3.56 -5.55 -1.14
C LYS A 95 -4.43 -5.47 -2.40
N ASP A 96 -5.66 -4.97 -2.27
CA ASP A 96 -6.59 -4.85 -3.38
C ASP A 96 -6.19 -3.70 -4.32
N VAL A 97 -5.61 -2.62 -3.77
CA VAL A 97 -5.03 -1.52 -4.56
C VAL A 97 -3.81 -1.98 -5.35
N VAL A 98 -2.93 -2.76 -4.73
CA VAL A 98 -1.75 -3.35 -5.40
C VAL A 98 -2.19 -4.31 -6.50
N ALA A 99 -3.14 -5.21 -6.21
CA ALA A 99 -3.65 -6.16 -7.19
C ALA A 99 -4.28 -5.46 -8.40
N PHE A 100 -5.12 -4.44 -8.17
CA PHE A 100 -5.68 -3.61 -9.23
C PHE A 100 -4.58 -2.91 -10.05
N GLY A 101 -3.56 -2.37 -9.39
CA GLY A 101 -2.44 -1.71 -10.05
C GLY A 101 -1.63 -2.64 -10.94
N CYS A 102 -1.35 -3.85 -10.46
CA CYS A 102 -0.70 -4.91 -11.23
C CYS A 102 -1.49 -5.27 -12.49
N GLU A 103 -2.81 -5.46 -12.37
CA GLU A 103 -3.68 -5.78 -13.50
C GLU A 103 -3.76 -4.62 -14.50
N ALA A 104 -3.95 -3.39 -14.03
CA ALA A 104 -4.10 -2.22 -14.90
C ALA A 104 -2.83 -1.85 -15.67
N LEU A 105 -1.65 -2.16 -15.12
CA LEU A 105 -0.35 -1.85 -15.71
C LEU A 105 0.33 -3.06 -16.38
N ASP A 106 -0.29 -4.24 -16.34
CA ASP A 106 0.26 -5.51 -16.84
C ASP A 106 1.66 -5.80 -16.26
N VAL A 107 1.80 -5.67 -14.94
CA VAL A 107 3.04 -5.96 -14.20
C VAL A 107 2.77 -6.80 -12.97
N ASP A 108 3.76 -7.58 -12.55
CA ASP A 108 3.71 -8.33 -11.29
C ASP A 108 4.20 -7.51 -10.09
N VAL A 109 3.96 -8.07 -8.90
CA VAL A 109 4.38 -7.48 -7.62
C VAL A 109 5.90 -7.35 -7.53
N GLU A 110 6.65 -8.32 -8.06
CA GLU A 110 8.11 -8.30 -8.05
C GLU A 110 8.67 -7.10 -8.81
N THR A 111 8.05 -6.76 -9.93
CA THR A 111 8.35 -5.59 -10.74
C THR A 111 8.06 -4.30 -9.97
N LEU A 112 6.91 -4.20 -9.30
CA LEU A 112 6.59 -3.02 -8.47
C LEU A 112 7.59 -2.84 -7.33
N VAL A 113 7.95 -3.92 -6.62
CA VAL A 113 8.95 -3.90 -5.55
C VAL A 113 10.34 -3.57 -6.09
N ALA A 114 10.72 -4.08 -7.26
CA ALA A 114 12.00 -3.75 -7.87
C ALA A 114 12.11 -2.28 -8.30
N ARG A 115 11.01 -1.68 -8.78
CA ARG A 115 10.97 -0.27 -9.20
C ARG A 115 10.89 0.70 -8.02
N TYR A 116 10.12 0.36 -6.98
CA TYR A 116 9.69 1.33 -5.95
C TYR A 116 9.94 0.90 -4.50
N GLY A 117 10.31 -0.36 -4.28
CA GLY A 117 10.65 -0.84 -2.94
C GLY A 117 11.96 -0.25 -2.42
N THR A 118 12.16 -0.31 -1.10
CA THR A 118 13.39 0.19 -0.47
C THR A 118 14.55 -0.81 -0.57
N GLY A 119 14.26 -2.08 -0.87
CA GLY A 119 15.23 -3.18 -0.90
C GLY A 119 15.56 -3.73 0.50
N GLU A 120 15.07 -3.12 1.57
CA GLU A 120 15.40 -3.49 2.95
C GLU A 120 14.86 -4.88 3.33
N LEU A 121 13.71 -5.29 2.79
CA LEU A 121 13.16 -6.62 3.04
C LEU A 121 13.92 -7.72 2.28
N LYS A 122 14.52 -7.43 1.11
CA LYS A 122 15.37 -8.37 0.36
C LYS A 122 16.70 -8.64 1.07
N GLU A 123 17.29 -7.62 1.67
CA GLU A 123 18.56 -7.73 2.40
C GLU A 123 18.40 -8.42 3.76
N ALA A 124 17.22 -8.36 4.40
CA ALA A 124 16.96 -9.03 5.68
C ALA A 124 16.89 -10.57 5.61
N ILE A 125 16.66 -11.15 4.43
CA ILE A 125 16.53 -12.61 4.24
C ILE A 125 17.86 -13.27 3.84
N ARG A 126 18.87 -12.49 3.43
CA ARG A 126 20.21 -13.03 3.26
C ARG A 126 20.79 -13.28 4.65
N PRO A 127 21.21 -14.51 5.02
CA PRO A 127 22.03 -14.66 6.21
C PRO A 127 23.27 -13.80 5.97
N ALA A 128 23.40 -12.73 6.74
CA ALA A 128 24.59 -11.92 6.72
C ALA A 128 25.75 -12.84 7.09
N THR A 129 26.49 -13.33 6.10
CA THR A 129 27.87 -13.74 6.31
C THR A 129 28.61 -12.46 6.64
N VAL A 130 28.52 -12.05 7.91
CA VAL A 130 29.36 -11.02 8.48
C VAL A 130 30.76 -11.62 8.53
N LEU A 131 31.51 -11.48 7.45
CA LEU A 131 32.96 -11.59 7.48
C LEU A 131 33.47 -10.36 8.24
N LEU A 132 33.65 -10.52 9.55
CA LEU A 132 34.36 -9.55 10.37
C LEU A 132 35.79 -9.42 9.81
N PRO A 133 36.24 -8.22 9.39
CA PRO A 133 37.63 -8.03 9.04
C PRO A 133 38.44 -7.99 10.33
N GLY A 134 39.21 -9.06 10.60
CA GLY A 134 40.21 -9.02 11.68
C GLY A 134 40.45 -10.29 12.51
N ALA A 135 40.03 -11.49 12.08
CA ALA A 135 40.53 -12.71 12.72
C ALA A 135 41.99 -12.93 12.33
N LYS A 136 42.94 -12.52 13.18
CA LYS A 136 44.31 -13.02 13.13
C LYS A 136 44.30 -14.46 13.65
N GLU A 137 44.79 -15.38 12.83
CA GLU A 137 45.06 -16.77 13.21
C GLU A 137 46.21 -16.86 14.24
N PRO A 138 46.21 -17.89 15.10
CA PRO A 138 47.14 -18.05 16.23
C PRO A 138 48.60 -18.36 15.84
#